data_AF-K6BBC7-F1
#
_entry.id   AF-K6BBC7-F1
#
_cell.length_a   1.000
_cell.length_b   1.000
_cell.length_c   1.000
_cell.angle_alpha   90.00
_cell.angle_beta   90.00
_cell.angle_gamma   90.00
#
_symmetry.space_group_name_H-M   'P 1'
#
loop_
_entity.id
_entity.type
_entity.pdbx_description
1 polymer ?
#
loop_
_entity_poly.entity_id
_entity_poly.type
_entity_poly.pdbx_seq_one_letter_code
_entity_poly.pdbx_strand_id
1 'polypeptide(L)'
;MNEKYPFNTLISKYRISAMGISMVSIMLYHQNWITNGIFFEWVRMLGYIGVEVFLFISGFGIAHSLAKNSLGQYYKNRVIRLIPACILFDLCKIALSYIPTMPPMQDFFLDLFSLSHWYIYAIVVYYLLAPAIYKIIDKRGGLHF
;
A
#
# COMPACT_ATOMS: atom_id res chain seq x y z
N MET A 1 -23.96 8.72 23.32
CA MET A 1 -23.82 7.48 22.52
C MET A 1 -22.46 6.89 22.83
N ASN A 2 -22.43 5.73 23.49
CA ASN A 2 -21.19 5.05 23.88
C ASN A 2 -20.36 4.72 22.64
N GLU A 3 -19.13 5.23 22.56
CA GLU A 3 -18.15 4.78 21.58
C GLU A 3 -17.88 3.29 21.82
N LYS A 4 -18.57 2.44 21.06
CA LYS A 4 -18.53 0.99 21.27
C LYS A 4 -17.15 0.39 20.95
N TYR A 5 -16.25 1.14 20.30
CA TYR A 5 -14.85 0.77 20.09
C TYR A 5 -13.98 2.04 19.92
N PRO A 6 -12.88 2.22 20.68
CA PRO A 6 -11.98 3.34 20.45
C PRO A 6 -11.33 3.22 19.06
N PHE A 7 -11.08 4.36 18.40
CA PHE A 7 -10.58 4.46 17.03
C PHE A 7 -9.37 3.56 16.72
N ASN A 8 -8.42 3.48 17.65
CA ASN A 8 -7.22 2.65 17.53
C ASN A 8 -7.54 1.15 17.37
N THR A 9 -8.57 0.67 18.07
CA THR A 9 -9.03 -0.72 18.00
C THR A 9 -9.68 -1.03 16.66
N LEU A 10 -10.48 -0.11 16.12
CA LEU A 10 -11.09 -0.25 14.79
C LEU A 10 -10.04 -0.26 13.68
N ILE A 11 -9.08 0.69 13.72
CA ILE A 11 -7.97 0.71 12.76
C ILE A 11 -7.17 -0.58 12.84
N SER A 12 -6.80 -1.04 14.04
CA SER A 12 -6.01 -2.27 14.17
C SER A 12 -6.74 -3.49 13.59
N LYS A 13 -8.07 -3.56 13.74
CA LYS A 13 -8.90 -4.66 13.22
C LYS A 13 -9.02 -4.65 11.70
N TYR A 14 -9.28 -3.48 11.09
CA TYR A 14 -9.59 -3.37 9.66
C TYR A 14 -8.39 -2.94 8.80
N ARG A 15 -7.22 -2.69 9.41
CA ARG A 15 -6.02 -2.20 8.72
C ARG A 15 -5.64 -3.03 7.49
N ILE A 16 -5.59 -4.36 7.61
CA ILE A 16 -5.19 -5.22 6.49
C ILE A 16 -6.19 -5.10 5.33
N SER A 17 -7.49 -5.19 5.63
CA SER A 17 -8.56 -5.07 4.63
C SER A 17 -8.54 -3.72 3.93
N ALA A 18 -8.39 -2.63 4.70
CA ALA A 18 -8.35 -1.28 4.15
C ALA A 18 -7.09 -1.02 3.30
N MET A 19 -5.93 -1.55 3.69
CA MET A 19 -4.73 -1.52 2.86
C MET A 19 -4.91 -2.31 1.56
N GLY A 20 -5.56 -3.48 1.62
CA GLY A 20 -5.85 -4.30 0.44
C GLY A 20 -6.81 -3.62 -0.53
N ILE A 21 -7.90 -3.02 -0.04
CA ILE A 21 -8.83 -2.24 -0.85
C ILE A 21 -8.09 -1.07 -1.51
N SER A 22 -7.26 -0.37 -0.76
CA SER A 22 -6.46 0.73 -1.29
C SER A 22 -5.52 0.28 -2.40
N MET A 23 -4.81 -0.85 -2.21
CA MET A 23 -3.94 -1.44 -3.24
C MET A 23 -4.71 -1.76 -4.51
N VAL A 24 -5.87 -2.43 -4.40
CA VAL A 24 -6.72 -2.74 -5.57
C VAL A 24 -7.16 -1.46 -6.28
N SER A 25 -7.62 -0.44 -5.55
CA SER A 25 -8.01 0.85 -6.14
C SER A 25 -6.86 1.51 -6.89
N ILE A 26 -5.65 1.51 -6.32
CA ILE A 26 -4.44 2.07 -6.97
C ILE A 26 -4.12 1.30 -8.25
N MET A 27 -4.20 -0.03 -8.22
CA MET A 27 -3.92 -0.87 -9.40
C MET A 27 -4.95 -0.65 -10.51
N LEU A 28 -6.22 -0.48 -10.16
CA LEU A 28 -7.30 -0.15 -11.11
C LEU A 28 -7.12 1.23 -11.73
N TYR A 29 -6.57 2.21 -10.99
CA TYR A 29 -6.31 3.56 -11.52
C TYR A 29 -5.30 3.58 -12.66
N HIS A 30 -4.30 2.69 -12.63
CA HIS A 30 -3.23 2.67 -13.65
C HIS A 30 -3.65 1.97 -14.95
N GLN A 31 -4.85 1.39 -14.99
CA GLN A 31 -5.36 0.68 -16.15
C GLN A 31 -5.76 1.64 -17.29
N ASN A 32 -4.97 1.64 -18.37
CA ASN A 32 -5.14 2.53 -19.52
C ASN A 32 -6.35 2.24 -20.42
N TRP A 33 -7.03 1.11 -20.24
CA TRP A 33 -8.22 0.70 -21.00
C TRP A 33 -9.53 1.18 -20.34
N ILE A 34 -9.44 1.73 -19.13
CA ILE A 34 -10.54 2.29 -18.36
C ILE A 34 -10.74 3.77 -18.76
N THR A 35 -11.31 4.02 -19.95
CA THR A 35 -11.32 5.38 -20.54
C THR A 35 -12.69 6.02 -20.65
N ASN A 36 -13.79 5.26 -20.73
CA ASN A 36 -15.09 5.81 -21.12
C ASN A 36 -16.24 5.41 -20.21
N GLY A 37 -16.78 6.37 -19.45
CA GLY A 37 -18.03 6.21 -18.69
C GLY A 37 -17.93 6.71 -17.25
N ILE A 38 -19.05 7.19 -16.69
CA ILE A 38 -19.13 7.74 -15.32
C ILE A 38 -18.54 6.77 -14.29
N PHE A 39 -18.87 5.48 -14.38
CA PHE A 39 -18.33 4.44 -13.50
C PHE A 39 -16.80 4.42 -13.45
N PHE A 40 -16.15 4.58 -14.61
CA PHE A 40 -14.70 4.53 -14.74
C PHE A 40 -14.00 5.81 -14.28
N GLU A 41 -14.67 6.96 -14.37
CA GLU A 41 -14.23 8.19 -13.68
C GLU A 41 -14.27 8.02 -12.16
N TRP A 42 -15.37 7.45 -11.61
CA TRP A 42 -15.47 7.15 -10.17
C TRP A 42 -14.37 6.19 -9.70
N VAL A 43 -14.08 5.13 -10.45
CA VAL A 43 -12.99 4.19 -10.14
C VAL A 43 -11.63 4.90 -10.14
N ARG A 44 -11.39 5.81 -11.09
CA ARG A 44 -10.16 6.60 -11.12
C ARG A 44 -10.05 7.53 -9.91
N MET A 45 -11.13 8.19 -9.50
CA MET A 45 -11.13 9.00 -8.28
C MET A 45 -10.84 8.17 -7.02
N LEU A 46 -11.42 6.97 -6.91
CA LEU A 46 -11.17 6.05 -5.80
C LEU A 46 -9.71 5.58 -5.76
N GLY A 47 -9.12 5.31 -6.93
CA GLY A 47 -7.73 4.90 -7.02
C GLY A 47 -6.73 6.02 -6.78
N TYR A 48 -7.08 7.26 -7.13
CA TYR A 48 -6.31 8.44 -6.76
C TYR A 48 -6.19 8.54 -5.23
N ILE A 49 -7.33 8.53 -4.52
CA ILE A 49 -7.40 8.59 -3.04
C ILE A 49 -6.79 7.34 -2.37
N GLY A 50 -6.68 6.23 -3.11
CA GLY A 50 -6.18 4.97 -2.61
C GLY A 50 -4.75 5.09 -2.05
N VAL A 51 -3.88 5.90 -2.67
CA VAL A 51 -2.49 6.04 -2.20
C VAL A 51 -2.44 6.73 -0.83
N GLU A 52 -3.22 7.79 -0.62
CA GLU A 52 -3.29 8.53 0.63
C GLU A 52 -3.83 7.63 1.76
N VAL A 53 -4.90 6.88 1.49
CA VAL A 53 -5.46 5.92 2.47
C VAL A 53 -4.43 4.85 2.80
N PHE A 54 -3.73 4.31 1.80
CA PHE A 54 -2.71 3.29 2.00
C PHE A 54 -1.53 3.81 2.85
N LEU A 55 -1.05 5.02 2.60
CA LEU A 55 0.03 5.65 3.36
C LEU A 55 -0.40 6.01 4.78
N PHE A 56 -1.61 6.54 4.95
CA PHE A 56 -2.17 6.88 6.25
C PHE A 56 -2.25 5.64 7.17
N ILE A 57 -2.83 4.55 6.67
CA ILE A 57 -2.96 3.29 7.42
C ILE A 57 -1.59 2.62 7.63
N SER A 58 -0.68 2.76 6.67
CA SER A 58 0.72 2.35 6.84
C SER A 58 1.36 3.05 8.03
N GLY A 59 1.11 4.35 8.22
CA GLY A 59 1.64 5.16 9.31
C GLY A 59 1.35 4.58 10.70
N PHE A 60 0.10 4.19 10.97
CA PHE A 60 -0.25 3.53 12.25
C PHE A 60 0.52 2.21 12.45
N GLY A 61 0.62 1.40 11.39
CA GLY A 61 1.37 0.15 11.44
C GLY A 61 2.89 0.33 11.58
N ILE A 62 3.42 1.47 11.12
CA ILE A 62 4.80 1.89 11.29
C ILE A 62 5.04 2.27 12.75
N ALA A 63 4.22 3.18 13.28
CA ALA A 63 4.39 3.70 14.62
C ALA A 63 4.27 2.59 15.68
N HIS A 64 3.26 1.72 15.55
CA HIS A 64 3.13 0.54 16.41
C HIS A 64 4.31 -0.44 16.29
N SER A 65 4.89 -0.59 15.10
CA SER A 65 6.06 -1.46 14.92
C SER A 65 7.32 -0.86 15.51
N LEU A 66 7.52 0.46 15.40
CA LEU A 66 8.67 1.16 15.97
C LEU A 66 8.60 1.23 17.49
N ALA A 67 7.39 1.35 18.06
CA ALA A 67 7.18 1.29 19.51
C ALA A 67 7.58 -0.06 20.12
N LYS A 68 7.46 -1.17 19.36
CA LYS A 68 7.65 -2.53 19.87
C LYS A 68 8.97 -3.20 19.46
N ASN A 69 9.70 -2.65 18.51
CA ASN A 69 10.86 -3.32 17.90
C ASN A 69 12.07 -2.39 17.85
N SER A 70 13.27 -2.97 17.89
CA SER A 70 14.51 -2.25 17.57
C SER A 70 14.50 -1.81 16.10
N LEU A 71 15.31 -0.79 15.76
CA LEU A 71 15.41 -0.27 14.39
C LEU A 71 15.76 -1.35 13.36
N GLY A 72 16.68 -2.25 13.69
CA GLY A 72 17.04 -3.37 12.82
C GLY A 72 15.88 -4.33 12.58
N GLN A 73 15.14 -4.68 13.64
CA GLN A 73 13.97 -5.56 13.53
C GLN A 73 12.82 -4.89 12.75
N TYR A 74 12.63 -3.58 12.92
CA TYR A 74 11.70 -2.81 12.10
C TYR A 74 12.02 -2.95 10.61
N TYR A 75 13.25 -2.64 10.18
CA TYR A 75 13.62 -2.73 8.77
C TYR A 75 13.49 -4.15 8.23
N LYS A 76 13.94 -5.16 8.99
CA LYS A 76 13.79 -6.57 8.65
C LYS A 76 12.32 -6.93 8.38
N ASN A 77 11.39 -6.51 9.26
CA ASN A 77 9.95 -6.75 9.10
C ASN A 77 9.36 -6.03 7.86
N ARG A 78 9.96 -4.95 7.37
CA ARG A 78 9.54 -4.26 6.15
C ARG A 78 10.07 -4.96 4.90
N VAL A 79 11.35 -5.33 4.90
CA VAL A 79 11.99 -6.07 3.80
C VAL A 79 11.32 -7.42 3.58
N ILE A 80 11.12 -8.23 4.64
CA ILE A 80 10.47 -9.56 4.54
C ILE A 80 9.02 -9.47 4.05
N ARG A 81 8.36 -8.32 4.24
CA ARG A 81 7.01 -8.12 3.70
C ARG A 81 7.01 -7.67 2.25
N LEU A 82 7.92 -6.77 1.86
CA LEU A 82 7.93 -6.17 0.52
C LEU A 82 8.64 -7.04 -0.52
N ILE A 83 9.83 -7.56 -0.20
CA ILE A 83 10.68 -8.24 -1.18
C ILE A 83 10.03 -9.51 -1.74
N PRO A 84 9.46 -10.43 -0.91
CA PRO A 84 8.79 -11.62 -1.44
C PRO A 84 7.59 -11.28 -2.33
N ALA A 85 6.84 -10.23 -1.99
CA ALA A 85 5.73 -9.77 -2.81
C ALA A 85 6.23 -9.20 -4.15
N CYS A 86 7.29 -8.39 -4.15
CA CYS A 86 7.86 -7.84 -5.38
C CYS A 86 8.38 -8.96 -6.30
N ILE A 87 9.12 -9.92 -5.74
CA ILE A 87 9.63 -11.07 -6.51
C ILE A 87 8.47 -11.87 -7.11
N LEU A 88 7.44 -12.16 -6.32
CA LEU A 88 6.27 -12.90 -6.81
C LEU A 88 5.58 -12.17 -7.96
N PHE A 89 5.32 -10.86 -7.82
CA PHE A 89 4.66 -10.06 -8.85
C PHE A 89 5.49 -9.97 -10.13
N ASP A 90 6.81 -9.80 -10.01
CA ASP A 90 7.72 -9.75 -11.16
C ASP A 90 7.77 -11.11 -11.89
N LEU A 91 7.83 -12.22 -11.14
CA LEU A 91 7.73 -13.57 -11.73
C LEU A 91 6.39 -13.80 -12.42
N CYS A 92 5.28 -13.35 -11.84
CA CYS A 92 3.96 -13.41 -12.48
C CYS A 92 3.93 -12.62 -13.78
N LYS A 93 4.49 -11.40 -13.80
CA LYS A 93 4.60 -10.56 -15.00
C LYS A 93 5.41 -11.25 -16.09
N ILE A 94 6.58 -11.79 -15.75
CA ILE A 94 7.44 -12.53 -16.68
C ILE A 94 6.69 -13.75 -17.23
N ALA A 95 6.10 -14.59 -16.37
CA ALA A 95 5.38 -15.78 -16.79
C ALA A 95 4.24 -15.45 -17.76
N LEU A 96 3.47 -14.40 -17.47
CA LEU A 96 2.37 -13.97 -18.31
C LEU A 96 2.82 -13.40 -19.65
N SER A 97 4.00 -12.75 -19.71
CA SER A 97 4.53 -12.22 -20.97
C SER A 97 4.76 -13.32 -22.03
N TYR A 98 4.93 -14.57 -21.61
CA TYR A 98 5.08 -15.73 -22.48
C TYR A 98 3.76 -16.42 -22.86
N ILE A 99 2.63 -16.06 -22.23
CA ILE A 99 1.33 -16.66 -22.54
C ILE A 99 0.68 -15.87 -23.69
N PRO A 100 0.47 -16.49 -24.86
CA PRO A 100 -0.23 -15.83 -25.96
C PRO A 100 -1.68 -15.59 -25.56
N THR A 101 -2.04 -14.33 -25.35
CA THR A 101 -3.39 -13.86 -24.99
C THR A 101 -3.79 -12.71 -25.90
N MET A 102 -5.07 -12.30 -25.90
CA MET A 102 -5.45 -11.12 -26.65
C MET A 102 -4.75 -9.88 -26.07
N PRO A 103 -4.22 -8.96 -26.90
CA PRO A 103 -3.40 -7.83 -26.43
C PRO A 103 -4.03 -7.02 -25.29
N PRO A 104 -5.33 -6.66 -25.31
CA PRO A 104 -5.93 -5.89 -24.21
C PRO A 104 -5.92 -6.64 -22.87
N MET A 105 -6.08 -7.96 -22.90
CA MET A 105 -6.04 -8.80 -21.70
C MET A 105 -4.61 -8.96 -21.19
N GLN A 106 -3.65 -9.10 -22.11
CA GLN A 106 -2.23 -9.18 -21.78
C GLN A 106 -1.76 -7.87 -21.11
N ASP A 107 -2.10 -6.72 -21.70
CA ASP A 107 -1.73 -5.40 -21.18
C ASP A 107 -2.31 -5.14 -19.79
N PHE A 108 -3.59 -5.50 -19.56
CA PHE A 108 -4.23 -5.39 -18.25
C PHE A 108 -3.41 -6.07 -17.16
N PHE A 109 -3.09 -7.34 -17.35
CA PHE A 109 -2.41 -8.10 -16.31
C PHE A 109 -0.92 -7.74 -16.20
N LEU A 110 -0.25 -7.41 -17.32
CA LEU A 110 1.15 -6.94 -17.27
C LEU A 110 1.28 -5.62 -16.51
N ASP A 111 0.31 -4.73 -16.66
CA ASP A 111 0.23 -3.48 -15.91
C ASP A 111 -0.15 -3.74 -14.45
N LEU A 112 -1.12 -4.62 -14.19
CA LEU A 112 -1.50 -5.06 -12.84
C LEU A 112 -0.31 -5.57 -12.03
N PHE A 113 0.59 -6.36 -12.65
CA PHE A 113 1.78 -6.89 -12.00
C PHE A 113 3.01 -5.97 -12.09
N SER A 114 2.88 -4.76 -12.65
CA SER A 114 4.03 -3.89 -12.84
C SER A 114 4.51 -3.24 -11.56
N LEU A 115 5.81 -3.36 -11.29
CA LEU A 115 6.48 -2.71 -10.18
C LEU A 115 6.96 -1.28 -10.49
N SER A 116 6.68 -0.78 -11.70
CA SER A 116 7.09 0.56 -12.16
C SER A 116 6.26 1.71 -11.58
N HIS A 117 5.25 1.39 -10.77
CA HIS A 117 4.31 2.36 -10.25
C HIS A 117 4.89 3.22 -9.12
N TRP A 118 4.64 4.53 -9.18
CA TRP A 118 5.25 5.49 -8.26
C TRP A 118 4.93 5.23 -6.78
N TYR A 119 3.73 4.69 -6.49
CA TYR A 119 3.32 4.39 -5.11
C TYR A 119 4.23 3.34 -4.45
N ILE A 120 4.85 2.44 -5.22
CA ILE A 120 5.79 1.42 -4.73
C ILE A 120 7.06 2.10 -4.22
N TYR A 121 7.59 3.06 -4.99
CA TYR A 121 8.73 3.86 -4.53
C TYR A 121 8.34 4.74 -3.35
N ALA A 122 7.14 5.32 -3.36
CA ALA A 122 6.65 6.15 -2.26
C ALA A 122 6.57 5.39 -0.93
N ILE A 123 6.06 4.16 -0.91
CA ILE A 123 6.00 3.37 0.33
C ILE A 123 7.39 2.95 0.83
N VAL A 124 8.33 2.67 -0.08
CA VAL A 124 9.73 2.37 0.29
C VAL A 124 10.37 3.59 0.95
N VAL A 125 10.28 4.76 0.33
CA VAL A 125 10.78 6.02 0.90
C VAL A 125 10.11 6.29 2.25
N TYR A 126 8.80 6.08 2.34
CA TYR A 126 8.06 6.26 3.59
C TYR A 126 8.58 5.34 4.71
N TYR A 127 8.89 4.07 4.40
CA TYR A 127 9.47 3.15 5.38
C TYR A 127 10.89 3.52 5.81
N LEU A 128 11.69 4.11 4.92
CA LEU A 128 13.05 4.58 5.21
C LEU A 128 13.05 5.84 6.09
N LEU A 129 12.15 6.80 5.80
CA LEU A 129 12.07 8.06 6.55
C LEU A 129 11.30 7.94 7.88
N ALA A 130 10.41 6.95 7.98
CA ALA A 130 9.55 6.72 9.13
C ALA A 130 10.25 6.74 10.50
N PRO A 131 11.42 6.10 10.72
CA PRO A 131 12.08 6.14 12.02
C PRO A 131 12.55 7.54 12.43
N ALA A 132 12.98 8.37 11.47
CA ALA A 132 13.36 9.75 11.74
C ALA A 132 12.14 10.59 12.13
N ILE A 133 11.05 10.45 11.37
CA ILE A 133 9.77 11.11 11.65
C ILE A 133 9.25 10.70 13.03
N TYR A 134 9.25 9.40 13.34
CA TYR A 134 8.81 8.86 14.62
C TYR A 134 9.57 9.47 15.79
N LYS A 135 10.91 9.55 15.72
CA LYS A 135 11.74 10.19 16.76
C LYS A 135 11.42 11.68 16.95
N ILE A 136 11.08 12.40 15.88
CA ILE A 136 10.73 13.83 15.97
C ILE A 136 9.39 14.00 16.69
N ILE A 137 8.40 13.14 16.39
CA ILE A 137 7.06 13.21 17.00
C ILE A 137 7.10 12.76 18.46
N ASP A 138 7.84 11.69 18.75
CA ASP A 138 8.01 11.14 20.11
C ASP A 138 8.65 12.17 21.06
N LYS A 139 9.71 12.85 20.60
CA LYS A 139 10.34 13.96 21.34
C LYS A 139 9.40 15.12 21.67
N ARG A 140 8.30 15.28 20.93
CA ARG A 140 7.29 16.32 21.15
C ARG A 140 6.13 15.85 22.04
N GLY A 141 6.22 14.65 22.63
CA GLY A 141 5.15 14.07 23.45
C GLY A 141 3.91 13.66 22.63
N GLY A 142 4.04 13.52 21.30
CA GLY A 142 2.90 13.33 20.41
C GLY A 142 2.40 11.88 20.27
N LEU A 143 3.04 10.90 20.91
CA LEU A 143 2.75 9.48 20.72
C LEU A 143 2.46 8.81 22.05
N HIS A 144 1.17 8.72 22.40
CA HIS A 144 0.66 7.87 23.47
C HIS A 144 -0.11 6.71 22.83
N PHE A 145 0.52 5.53 22.80
CA PHE A 145 -0.07 4.29 22.27
C PHE A 145 -0.59 3.41 23.41
#